data_AF-A0A836RWR3-F1
#
_entry.id   AF-A0A836RWR3-F1
#
_cell.length_a   1.000
_cell.length_b   1.000
_cell.length_c   1.000
_cell.angle_alpha   90.00
_cell.angle_beta   90.00
_cell.angle_gamma   90.00
#
_symmetry.space_group_name_H-M   'P 1'
#
loop_
_entity.id
_entity.type
_entity.pdbx_description
1 polymer ?
#
loop_
_entity_poly.entity_id
_entity_poly.type
_entity_poly.pdbx_seq_one_letter_code
_entity_poly.pdbx_strand_id
1 'polypeptide(L)'
;MHISLTPELEYKIKAKVESGLYNNASEVIREALRFMEQNQELIHELKLQRLRMDVAKGAEQAEAGIFSDRSVEDILSSLNQQD
;
A
#
# COMPACT_ATOMS: atom_id res chain seq x y z
N MET A 1 19.92 21.08 -5.07
CA MET A 1 18.85 20.48 -5.88
C MET A 1 17.52 21.01 -5.35
N HIS A 2 16.62 21.47 -6.21
CA HIS A 2 15.28 21.92 -5.82
C HIS A 2 14.26 20.86 -6.23
N ILE A 3 13.47 20.37 -5.28
CA ILE A 3 12.44 19.35 -5.51
C ILE A 3 11.10 20.02 -5.22
N SER A 4 10.20 20.02 -6.20
CA SER A 4 8.85 20.51 -6.01
C SER A 4 8.00 19.41 -5.38
N LEU A 5 7.29 19.77 -4.31
CA LEU A 5 6.41 18.88 -3.58
C LEU A 5 4.96 19.31 -3.78
N THR A 6 4.03 18.36 -3.63
CA THR A 6 2.61 18.73 -3.50
C THR A 6 2.38 19.43 -2.16
N PRO A 7 1.32 20.27 -2.04
CA PRO A 7 1.04 20.96 -0.78
C PRO A 7 0.89 20.02 0.43
N GLU A 8 0.34 18.83 0.22
CA GLU A 8 0.19 17.81 1.28
C GLU A 8 1.54 17.28 1.77
N LEU A 9 2.48 17.00 0.85
CA LEU A 9 3.82 16.51 1.21
C LEU A 9 4.63 17.60 1.91
N GLU A 10 4.51 18.85 1.44
CA GLU A 10 5.14 19.99 2.11
C GLU A 10 4.64 20.16 3.54
N TYR A 11 3.31 20.05 3.76
CA TYR A 11 2.72 20.09 5.09
C TYR A 11 3.27 18.98 6.01
N LYS A 12 3.32 17.74 5.52
CA LYS A 12 3.87 16.60 6.28
C LYS A 12 5.34 16.83 6.68
N ILE A 13 6.15 17.35 5.76
CA ILE A 13 7.57 17.65 6.04
C ILE A 13 7.70 18.78 7.05
N LYS A 14 6.93 19.88 6.90
CA LYS A 14 6.93 20.99 7.86
C LYS A 14 6.55 20.52 9.26
N ALA A 15 5.48 19.74 9.40
CA ALA A 15 5.04 19.20 10.69
C ALA A 15 6.13 18.33 11.36
N LYS A 16 6.89 17.54 10.58
CA LYS A 16 8.01 16.75 11.10
C LYS A 16 9.17 17.62 11.60
N VAL A 17 9.50 18.70 10.89
CA VAL A 17 10.54 19.64 11.34
C VAL A 17 10.08 20.41 12.59
N GLU A 18 8.84 20.91 12.59
CA GLU A 18 8.24 21.65 13.72
C GLU A 18 8.15 20.81 15.00
N SER A 19 8.07 19.48 14.88
CA SER A 19 8.11 18.57 16.03
C SER A 19 9.46 18.58 16.78
N GLY A 20 10.50 19.16 16.18
CA GLY A 20 11.87 19.16 16.73
C GLY A 20 12.64 17.86 16.52
N LEU A 21 12.03 16.84 15.91
CA LEU A 21 12.70 15.56 15.61
C LEU A 21 13.75 15.69 14.49
N TYR A 22 13.60 16.69 13.61
CA TYR A 22 14.49 16.94 12.48
C TYR A 22 14.86 18.42 12.41
N ASN A 23 16.10 18.72 12.02
CA ASN A 23 16.58 20.10 11.91
C ASN A 23 16.11 20.79 10.63
N ASN A 24 15.85 20.02 9.56
CA ASN A 24 15.49 20.55 8.26
C ASN A 24 14.75 19.54 7.39
N ALA A 25 14.09 20.04 6.34
CA ALA A 25 13.38 19.23 5.37
C ALA A 25 14.25 18.18 4.66
N SER A 26 15.54 18.50 4.41
CA SER A 26 16.44 17.56 3.73
C SER A 26 16.72 16.31 4.56
N GLU A 27 16.72 16.41 5.90
CA GLU A 27 16.85 15.26 6.80
C GLU A 27 15.62 14.36 6.70
N VAL A 28 14.42 14.94 6.77
CA VAL A 28 13.15 14.20 6.62
C VAL A 28 13.13 13.44 5.30
N ILE A 29 13.50 14.10 4.20
CA ILE A 29 13.49 13.49 2.86
C ILE A 29 14.53 12.37 2.77
N ARG A 30 15.76 12.58 3.27
CA ARG A 30 16.80 11.53 3.23
C ARG A 30 16.41 10.30 4.05
N GLU A 31 15.81 10.50 5.22
CA GLU A 31 15.34 9.40 6.04
C GLU A 31 14.17 8.66 5.39
N ALA A 32 13.21 9.38 4.81
CA ALA A 32 12.10 8.78 4.09
C ALA A 32 12.59 7.91 2.90
N LEU A 33 13.54 8.41 2.11
CA LEU A 33 14.13 7.65 1.00
C LEU A 33 14.88 6.42 1.49
N ARG A 34 15.70 6.56 2.54
CA ARG A 34 16.41 5.43 3.14
C ARG A 34 15.44 4.38 3.67
N PHE A 35 14.38 4.81 4.34
CA PHE A 35 13.33 3.91 4.82
C PHE A 35 12.67 3.18 3.64
N MET A 36 12.33 3.89 2.57
CA MET A 36 11.74 3.29 1.37
C MET A 36 12.66 2.23 0.78
N GLU A 37 13.94 2.52 0.58
CA GLU A 37 14.92 1.56 0.05
C GLU A 37 15.09 0.34 0.95
N GLN A 38 15.23 0.55 2.27
CA GLN A 38 15.46 -0.52 3.23
C GLN A 38 14.24 -1.43 3.44
N ASN A 39 13.03 -0.91 3.24
CA ASN A 39 11.80 -1.64 3.54
C ASN A 39 11.05 -2.09 2.28
N GLN A 40 11.53 -1.78 1.07
CA GLN A 40 10.82 -2.13 -0.17
C GLN A 40 10.62 -3.64 -0.30
N GLU A 41 11.66 -4.43 -0.05
CA GLU A 41 11.60 -5.89 -0.09
C GLU A 41 10.68 -6.45 0.99
N LEU A 42 10.79 -5.94 2.23
CA LEU A 42 9.91 -6.34 3.33
C LEU A 42 8.43 -6.08 3.00
N ILE A 43 8.11 -4.89 2.48
CA ILE A 43 6.75 -4.52 2.08
C ILE A 43 6.27 -5.43 0.94
N HIS A 44 7.13 -5.75 -0.01
CA HIS A 44 6.80 -6.66 -1.10
C HIS A 44 6.46 -8.07 -0.55
N GLU A 45 7.32 -8.62 0.31
CA GLU A 45 7.12 -9.93 0.91
C GLU A 45 5.84 -9.99 1.75
N LEU A 46 5.54 -8.95 2.53
CA LEU A 46 4.29 -8.88 3.30
C LEU A 46 3.05 -8.89 2.38
N LYS A 47 3.07 -8.11 1.29
CA LYS A 47 1.99 -8.11 0.30
C LYS A 47 1.86 -9.46 -0.39
N LEU A 48 2.98 -10.08 -0.74
CA LEU A 48 3.03 -11.38 -1.41
C LEU A 48 2.53 -12.50 -0.50
N GLN A 49 2.95 -12.51 0.76
CA GLN A 49 2.46 -13.46 1.75
C GLN A 49 0.95 -13.32 1.93
N ARG A 50 0.43 -12.09 2.03
CA ARG A 50 -1.01 -11.86 2.13
C ARG A 50 -1.75 -12.40 0.90
N LEU A 51 -1.25 -12.12 -0.29
CA LEU A 51 -1.83 -12.62 -1.53
C LEU A 51 -1.81 -14.16 -1.58
N ARG A 52 -0.70 -14.79 -1.22
CA ARG A 52 -0.59 -16.26 -1.13
C ARG A 52 -1.63 -16.85 -0.18
N MET A 53 -1.83 -16.23 0.99
CA MET A 53 -2.84 -16.69 1.95
C MET A 53 -4.26 -16.58 1.39
N ASP A 54 -4.58 -15.48 0.70
CA ASP A 54 -5.92 -15.29 0.15
C ASP A 54 -6.18 -16.20 -1.07
N VAL A 55 -5.16 -16.46 -1.90
CA VAL A 55 -5.23 -17.44 -3.00
C VAL A 55 -5.35 -18.87 -2.46
N ALA A 56 -4.61 -19.23 -1.42
CA ALA A 56 -4.67 -20.56 -0.81
C ALA A 56 -6.09 -20.92 -0.35
N LYS A 57 -6.81 -19.98 0.26
CA LYS A 57 -8.22 -20.18 0.63
C LYS A 57 -9.09 -20.52 -0.58
N GLY A 58 -8.91 -19.80 -1.68
CA GLY A 58 -9.64 -20.06 -2.93
C GLY A 58 -9.26 -21.41 -3.56
N ALA A 59 -7.99 -21.79 -3.48
CA ALA A 59 -7.51 -23.10 -3.95
C ALA A 59 -8.12 -24.24 -3.14
N GLU A 60 -8.14 -24.14 -1.81
CA GLU A 60 -8.77 -25.12 -0.92
C GLU A 60 -10.27 -25.27 -1.21
N GLN A 61 -10.98 -24.14 -1.43
CA GLN A 61 -12.38 -24.16 -1.83
C GLN A 61 -12.57 -24.86 -3.18
N ALA A 62 -11.73 -24.55 -4.17
CA ALA A 62 -11.80 -25.16 -5.49
C ALA A 62 -11.51 -26.68 -5.46
N GLU A 63 -10.52 -27.12 -4.68
CA GLU A 63 -10.23 -28.54 -4.47
C GLU A 63 -11.40 -29.27 -3.79
N ALA A 64 -12.12 -28.59 -2.89
CA ALA A 64 -13.35 -29.09 -2.28
C ALA A 64 -14.60 -28.98 -3.18
N GLY A 65 -14.46 -28.47 -4.40
CA GLY A 65 -15.57 -28.28 -5.35
C GLY A 65 -16.51 -27.12 -5.00
N ILE A 66 -16.10 -26.23 -4.10
CA ILE A 66 -16.87 -25.07 -3.66
C ILE A 66 -16.55 -23.90 -4.59
N PHE A 67 -17.52 -23.55 -5.44
CA PHE A 67 -17.43 -22.42 -6.36
C PHE A 67 -18.60 -21.47 -6.17
N SER A 68 -18.41 -20.21 -6.57
CA SER A 68 -19.49 -19.22 -6.65
C SER A 68 -20.35 -19.50 -7.88
N ASP A 69 -21.68 -19.47 -7.71
CA ASP A 69 -22.63 -19.52 -8.83
C ASP A 69 -22.68 -18.21 -9.63
N ARG A 70 -22.14 -17.13 -9.07
CA ARG A 70 -22.04 -15.82 -9.73
C ARG A 70 -20.83 -15.82 -10.67
N SER A 71 -21.04 -15.33 -11.89
CA SER A 71 -19.94 -15.10 -12.83
C SER A 71 -19.09 -13.90 -12.40
N VAL A 72 -17.89 -13.77 -12.98
CA VAL A 72 -17.01 -12.62 -12.75
C VAL A 72 -17.71 -11.31 -13.14
N GLU A 73 -18.49 -11.31 -14.22
CA GLU A 73 -19.26 -10.15 -14.70
C GLU A 73 -20.35 -9.74 -13.68
N ASP A 74 -21.04 -10.71 -13.09
CA ASP A 74 -22.05 -10.47 -12.05
C ASP A 74 -21.44 -9.87 -10.78
N ILE A 75 -20.20 -10.25 -10.46
CA ILE A 75 -19.46 -9.73 -9.31
C ILE A 75 -19.04 -8.28 -9.58
N LEU A 76 -18.42 -8.02 -10.73
CA LEU A 76 -17.93 -6.68 -11.09
C LEU A 76 -19.08 -5.65 -11.22
N SER A 77 -20.19 -6.04 -11.85
CA SER A 77 -21.36 -5.17 -11.97
C SER A 77 -21.98 -4.79 -10.62
N SER A 78 -21.93 -5.70 -9.62
CA SER A 78 -22.45 -5.40 -8.28
C SER A 78 -21.62 -4.42 -7.46
N LEU A 79 -20.34 -4.23 -7.79
CA LEU A 79 -19.47 -3.25 -7.12
C LEU A 79 -19.74 -1.82 -7.61
N ASN A 80 -20.12 -1.67 -8.88
CA ASN A 80 -20.41 -0.37 -9.49
C ASN A 80 -21.81 0.17 -9.15
N GLN A 81 -22.64 -0.60 -8.45
CA GLN A 81 -24.00 -0.23 -8.04
C GLN A 81 -24.09 0.22 -6.57
N GLN A 82 -22.96 0.30 -5.86
CA GLN A 82 -22.90 0.73 -4.46
C GLN A 82 -22.58 2.23 -4.26
N ASP A 83 -22.63 3.03 -5.33
CA ASP A 83 -22.59 4.51 -5.28
C ASP A 83 -23.99 5.12 -5.53
#